data_AF-A0A1Q5URY5-F1
#
_entry.id   AF-A0A1Q5URY5-F1
#
_cell.length_a   1.000
_cell.length_b   1.000
_cell.length_c   1.000
_cell.angle_alpha   90.00
_cell.angle_beta   90.00
_cell.angle_gamma   90.00
#
_symmetry.space_group_name_H-M   'P 1'
#
loop_
_entity.id
_entity.type
_entity.pdbx_description
1 polymer ?
#
loop_
_entity_poly.entity_id
_entity_poly.type
_entity_poly.pdbx_seq_one_letter_code
_entity_poly.pdbx_strand_id
1 'polypeptide(L)'
;MRIANNLSVERMALEARSLQMDNQPTRPNPNLDVEKYIREHHVPKGFIAIPDTRYNLRPETVESIFVLYRVTGREDLLDIAWEIFEKIQNATETSEANAAIVDVTTNGEPVHNDSMESYWMAQIPKYFYLMFSPPDILSLDEYVFNSGGHPLKLSEHTEAGFEPQ
;
A
#
# COMPACT_ATOMS: atom_id res chain seq x y z
N MET A 1 -47.08 -32.65 -11.81
CA MET A 1 -47.44 -31.41 -11.09
C MET A 1 -46.15 -30.74 -10.62
N ARG A 2 -45.60 -29.79 -11.40
CA ARG A 2 -44.41 -29.00 -11.04
C ARG A 2 -44.90 -27.60 -10.67
N ILE A 3 -44.72 -27.18 -9.42
CA ILE A 3 -45.07 -25.84 -8.94
C ILE A 3 -43.92 -25.32 -8.05
N ALA A 4 -43.50 -24.06 -8.33
CA ALA A 4 -42.55 -23.17 -7.63
C ALA A 4 -41.07 -23.64 -7.57
N ASN A 5 -40.07 -23.08 -8.27
CA ASN A 5 -39.79 -21.76 -8.85
C ASN A 5 -39.49 -20.60 -7.85
N ASN A 6 -38.26 -20.08 -8.02
CA ASN A 6 -37.84 -18.66 -7.96
C ASN A 6 -37.43 -17.95 -6.66
N LEU A 7 -37.54 -18.54 -5.48
CA LEU A 7 -37.23 -17.79 -4.23
C LEU A 7 -35.73 -17.56 -3.90
N SER A 8 -34.78 -18.20 -4.57
CA SER A 8 -33.34 -18.03 -4.27
C SER A 8 -32.63 -17.05 -5.20
N VAL A 9 -32.98 -17.03 -6.50
CA VAL A 9 -32.32 -16.16 -7.48
C VAL A 9 -32.76 -14.72 -7.33
N GLU A 10 -34.04 -14.46 -7.03
CA GLU A 10 -34.54 -13.11 -6.76
C GLU A 10 -33.97 -12.52 -5.47
N ARG A 11 -33.74 -13.34 -4.42
CA ARG A 11 -33.10 -12.87 -3.18
C ARG A 11 -31.62 -12.52 -3.40
N MET A 12 -30.89 -13.36 -4.13
CA MET A 12 -29.51 -13.07 -4.49
C MET A 12 -29.40 -11.84 -5.39
N ALA A 13 -30.36 -11.66 -6.33
CA ALA A 13 -30.43 -10.46 -7.16
C ALA A 13 -30.84 -9.21 -6.37
N LEU A 14 -31.67 -9.34 -5.32
CA LEU A 14 -32.04 -8.27 -4.40
C LEU A 14 -30.89 -7.89 -3.46
N GLU A 15 -30.13 -8.85 -2.94
CA GLU A 15 -28.90 -8.61 -2.14
C GLU A 15 -27.79 -7.98 -2.99
N ALA A 16 -27.60 -8.47 -4.23
CA ALA A 16 -26.68 -7.87 -5.19
C ALA A 16 -27.13 -6.45 -5.59
N ARG A 17 -28.45 -6.20 -5.73
CA ARG A 17 -28.99 -4.85 -5.95
C ARG A 17 -28.83 -3.94 -4.74
N SER A 18 -29.03 -4.44 -3.51
CA SER A 18 -28.83 -3.62 -2.30
C SER A 18 -27.38 -3.25 -2.11
N LEU A 19 -26.44 -4.13 -2.48
CA LEU A 19 -25.00 -3.83 -2.50
C LEU A 19 -24.62 -2.87 -3.65
N GLN A 20 -25.33 -2.90 -4.78
CA GLN A 20 -25.12 -1.96 -5.89
C GLN A 20 -25.74 -0.56 -5.67
N MET A 21 -26.74 -0.44 -4.79
CA MET A 21 -27.40 0.85 -4.49
C MET A 21 -26.55 1.76 -3.59
N ASP A 22 -25.53 1.22 -2.92
CA ASP A 22 -24.67 1.98 -1.98
C ASP A 22 -23.45 2.63 -2.66
N ASN A 23 -23.29 2.44 -3.97
CA ASN A 23 -22.12 2.91 -4.74
C ASN A 23 -22.49 3.97 -5.80
N GLN A 24 -23.64 4.63 -5.65
CA GLN A 24 -23.93 5.86 -6.40
C GLN A 24 -23.18 7.01 -5.72
N PRO A 25 -22.48 7.91 -6.46
CA PRO A 25 -21.94 9.12 -5.87
C PRO A 25 -23.11 9.92 -5.29
N THR A 26 -23.26 9.85 -3.97
CA THR A 26 -24.31 10.56 -3.27
C THR A 26 -24.07 12.05 -3.46
N ARG A 27 -25.11 12.77 -3.88
CA ARG A 27 -25.02 14.23 -3.99
C ARG A 27 -24.56 14.76 -2.62
N PRO A 28 -23.62 15.73 -2.56
CA PRO A 28 -23.16 16.27 -1.30
C PRO A 28 -24.37 16.66 -0.45
N ASN A 29 -24.56 16.02 0.70
CA ASN A 29 -25.65 16.37 1.59
C ASN A 29 -25.30 17.72 2.24
N PRO A 30 -25.98 18.82 1.87
CA PRO A 30 -25.62 20.15 2.38
C PRO A 30 -25.87 20.29 3.89
N ASN A 31 -26.59 19.34 4.49
CA ASN A 31 -26.87 19.28 5.93
C ASN A 31 -25.99 18.25 6.66
N LEU A 32 -24.97 17.69 6.01
CA LEU A 32 -24.05 16.77 6.66
C LEU A 32 -23.23 17.53 7.70
N ASP A 33 -23.37 17.14 8.96
CA ASP A 33 -22.39 17.50 9.98
C ASP A 33 -21.12 16.69 9.71
N VAL A 34 -20.17 17.33 9.01
CA VAL A 34 -18.92 16.72 8.56
C VAL A 34 -18.08 16.23 9.73
N GLU A 35 -18.00 17.01 10.81
CA GLU A 35 -17.19 16.65 11.98
C GLU A 35 -17.80 15.48 12.74
N LYS A 36 -19.13 15.43 12.85
CA LYS A 36 -19.82 14.25 13.38
C LYS A 36 -19.60 13.02 12.49
N TYR A 37 -19.71 13.17 11.17
CA TYR A 37 -19.52 12.08 10.22
C TYR A 37 -18.12 11.47 10.34
N ILE A 38 -17.09 12.32 10.35
CA ILE A 38 -15.69 11.91 10.52
C ILE A 38 -15.49 11.10 11.80
N ARG A 39 -16.05 11.56 12.94
CA ARG A 39 -15.93 10.84 14.21
C ARG A 39 -16.65 9.51 14.21
N GLU A 40 -17.84 9.43 13.62
CA GLU A 40 -18.64 8.20 13.61
C GLU A 40 -18.07 7.15 12.65
N HIS A 41 -17.46 7.58 11.54
CA HIS A 41 -16.98 6.68 10.48
C HIS A 41 -15.46 6.47 10.49
N HIS A 42 -14.73 7.12 11.41
CA HIS A 42 -13.27 7.05 11.52
C HIS A 42 -12.53 7.35 10.19
N VAL A 43 -13.08 8.27 9.39
CA VAL A 43 -12.51 8.65 8.08
C VAL A 43 -11.68 9.94 8.18
N PRO A 44 -10.56 10.04 7.45
CA PRO A 44 -9.82 11.29 7.34
C PRO A 44 -10.64 12.40 6.68
N LYS A 45 -10.28 13.65 6.96
CA LYS A 45 -10.87 14.81 6.29
C LYS A 45 -10.73 14.68 4.78
N GLY A 46 -11.85 14.88 4.06
CA GLY A 46 -11.90 14.75 2.60
C GLY A 46 -12.24 13.35 2.07
N PHE A 47 -12.37 12.35 2.94
CA PHE A 47 -12.79 11.00 2.59
C PHE A 47 -14.21 10.72 3.07
N ILE A 48 -14.95 9.91 2.31
CA ILE A 48 -16.30 9.45 2.67
C ILE A 48 -16.30 8.01 3.21
N ALA A 49 -15.26 7.23 2.89
CA ALA A 49 -15.11 5.85 3.35
C ALA A 49 -13.65 5.41 3.23
N ILE A 50 -13.27 4.41 4.02
CA ILE A 50 -12.03 3.64 3.85
C ILE A 50 -12.47 2.20 3.55
N PRO A 51 -12.47 1.78 2.27
CA PRO A 51 -12.96 0.45 1.89
C PRO A 51 -12.12 -0.71 2.44
N ASP A 52 -10.82 -0.48 2.67
CA ASP A 52 -9.91 -1.43 3.28
C ASP A 52 -9.05 -0.71 4.32
N THR A 53 -9.27 -1.04 5.59
CA THR A 53 -8.54 -0.45 6.71
C THR A 53 -7.29 -1.23 7.09
N ARG A 54 -7.03 -2.38 6.44
CA ARG A 54 -5.88 -3.22 6.77
C ARG A 54 -4.59 -2.61 6.26
N TYR A 55 -3.53 -2.76 7.04
CA TYR A 55 -2.17 -2.55 6.57
C TYR A 55 -1.41 -3.88 6.51
N ASN A 56 -1.28 -4.39 5.30
CA ASN A 56 -0.66 -5.68 5.04
C ASN A 56 0.82 -5.52 4.67
N LEU A 57 1.59 -4.69 5.39
CA LEU A 57 3.06 -4.59 5.22
C LEU A 57 3.52 -4.27 3.79
N ARG A 58 2.82 -3.33 3.13
CA ARG A 58 2.95 -3.02 1.70
C ARG A 58 4.16 -2.12 1.40
N PRO A 59 5.07 -2.50 0.47
CA PRO A 59 6.32 -1.77 0.23
C PRO A 59 6.20 -0.57 -0.73
N GLU A 60 5.09 -0.42 -1.45
CA GLU A 60 4.96 0.46 -2.62
C GLU A 60 5.26 1.93 -2.30
N THR A 61 4.88 2.39 -1.10
CA THR A 61 5.16 3.75 -0.63
C THR A 61 6.66 3.99 -0.46
N VAL A 62 7.36 3.10 0.25
CA VAL A 62 8.81 3.27 0.50
C VAL A 62 9.62 3.04 -0.77
N GLU A 63 9.20 2.14 -1.65
CA GLU A 63 9.79 1.96 -2.98
C GLU A 63 9.72 3.26 -3.80
N SER A 64 8.55 3.89 -3.84
CA SER A 64 8.34 5.15 -4.58
C SER A 64 9.22 6.27 -4.04
N ILE A 65 9.36 6.38 -2.72
CA ILE A 65 10.22 7.37 -2.07
C ILE A 65 11.69 7.09 -2.36
N PHE A 66 12.12 5.82 -2.30
CA PHE A 66 13.48 5.42 -2.64
C PHE A 66 13.85 5.83 -4.07
N VAL A 67 13.00 5.52 -5.06
CA VAL A 67 13.22 5.90 -6.45
C VAL A 67 13.28 7.43 -6.58
N LEU A 68 12.32 8.14 -5.99
CA LEU A 68 12.27 9.60 -6.05
C LEU A 68 13.52 10.23 -5.41
N TYR A 69 13.99 9.71 -4.28
CA TYR A 69 15.20 10.15 -3.61
C TYR A 69 16.45 9.92 -4.48
N ARG A 70 16.64 8.72 -5.03
CA ARG A 70 17.82 8.42 -5.88
C ARG A 70 17.84 9.23 -7.17
N VAL A 71 16.67 9.57 -7.72
CA VAL A 71 16.59 10.40 -8.94
C VAL A 71 16.81 11.89 -8.65
N THR A 72 16.33 12.40 -7.52
CA THR A 72 16.30 13.85 -7.25
C THR A 72 17.37 14.33 -6.29
N GLY A 73 17.92 13.46 -5.44
CA GLY A 73 18.86 13.83 -4.37
C GLY A 73 18.25 14.69 -3.26
N ARG A 74 16.92 14.79 -3.19
CA ARG A 74 16.20 15.62 -2.20
C ARG A 74 16.31 15.05 -0.80
N GLU A 75 17.02 15.75 0.08
CA GLU A 75 17.25 15.32 1.47
C GLU A 75 15.98 15.26 2.32
N ASP A 76 14.96 16.07 2.03
CA ASP A 76 13.68 16.03 2.76
C ASP A 76 12.95 14.68 2.64
N LEU A 77 13.26 13.91 1.60
CA LEU A 77 12.71 12.56 1.43
C LEU A 77 13.31 11.57 2.43
N LEU A 78 14.49 11.82 2.97
CA LEU A 78 15.09 11.00 4.02
C LEU A 78 14.37 11.19 5.36
N ASP A 79 13.96 12.42 5.67
CA ASP A 79 13.16 12.71 6.86
C ASP A 79 11.79 12.03 6.76
N ILE A 80 11.12 12.16 5.60
CA ILE A 80 9.85 11.48 5.32
C ILE A 80 10.01 9.96 5.41
N ALA A 81 11.10 9.41 4.85
CA ALA A 81 11.40 8.00 4.94
C ALA A 81 11.58 7.54 6.39
N TRP A 82 12.31 8.30 7.20
CA TRP A 82 12.51 7.98 8.60
C TRP A 82 11.18 7.97 9.38
N GLU A 83 10.33 8.99 9.16
CA GLU A 83 9.00 9.03 9.77
C GLU A 83 8.18 7.79 9.39
N ILE A 84 8.16 7.40 8.11
CA ILE A 84 7.44 6.21 7.66
C ILE A 84 8.00 4.94 8.32
N PHE A 85 9.33 4.81 8.42
CA PHE A 85 9.96 3.68 9.09
C PHE A 85 9.52 3.59 10.55
N GLU A 86 9.57 4.69 11.30
CA GLU A 86 9.12 4.74 12.69
C GLU A 86 7.64 4.36 12.81
N LYS A 87 6.78 4.85 11.92
CA LYS A 87 5.35 4.48 11.92
C LYS A 87 5.14 3.00 11.63
N ILE A 88 5.86 2.43 10.67
CA ILE A 88 5.78 1.00 10.36
C ILE A 88 6.23 0.18 11.57
N GLN A 89 7.39 0.49 12.15
CA GLN A 89 7.92 -0.25 13.29
C GLN A 89 6.97 -0.17 14.49
N ASN A 90 6.62 1.03 14.91
CA ASN A 90 5.72 1.22 16.07
C ASN A 90 4.37 0.53 15.90
N ALA A 91 3.85 0.47 14.67
CA ALA A 91 2.53 -0.10 14.43
C ALA A 91 2.55 -1.63 14.22
N THR A 92 3.65 -2.19 13.73
CA THR A 92 3.71 -3.58 13.26
C THR A 92 4.60 -4.49 14.11
N GLU A 93 5.46 -3.95 14.97
CA GLU A 93 6.39 -4.73 15.79
C GLU A 93 5.66 -5.67 16.76
N THR A 94 6.18 -6.89 16.89
CA THR A 94 5.74 -7.92 17.83
C THR A 94 6.94 -8.43 18.63
N SER A 95 6.74 -9.40 19.53
CA SER A 95 7.86 -10.01 20.27
C SER A 95 8.85 -10.76 19.38
N GLU A 96 8.41 -11.20 18.20
CA GLU A 96 9.21 -12.06 17.31
C GLU A 96 9.71 -11.33 16.06
N ALA A 97 8.90 -10.43 15.49
CA ALA A 97 9.18 -9.74 14.22
C ALA A 97 8.18 -8.59 13.99
N ASN A 98 7.56 -8.53 12.81
CA ASN A 98 6.52 -7.58 12.44
C ASN A 98 5.26 -8.31 11.93
N ALA A 99 4.10 -7.70 12.08
CA ALA A 99 2.81 -8.29 11.72
C ALA A 99 1.92 -7.30 10.95
N ALA A 100 1.10 -7.83 10.04
CA ALA A 100 0.06 -7.03 9.38
C ALA A 100 -0.94 -6.49 10.41
N ILE A 101 -1.54 -5.33 10.12
CA ILE A 101 -2.51 -4.66 11.00
C ILE A 101 -3.91 -4.82 10.41
N VAL A 102 -4.89 -5.15 11.26
CA VAL A 102 -6.28 -5.36 10.86
C VAL A 102 -6.99 -4.05 10.53
N ASP A 103 -6.71 -2.98 11.26
CA ASP A 103 -7.36 -1.69 11.08
C ASP A 103 -6.43 -0.54 11.50
N VAL A 104 -6.08 0.34 10.56
CA VAL A 104 -5.23 1.53 10.80
C VAL A 104 -6.00 2.75 11.31
N THR A 105 -7.32 2.67 11.40
CA THR A 105 -8.21 3.79 11.80
C THR A 105 -8.55 3.76 13.29
N THR A 106 -8.20 2.67 13.98
CA THR A 106 -8.48 2.51 15.40
C THR A 106 -7.55 3.39 16.24
N ASN A 107 -8.09 3.89 17.35
CA ASN A 107 -7.30 4.60 18.35
C ASN A 107 -6.73 3.60 19.36
N GLY A 108 -5.43 3.70 19.66
CA GLY A 108 -4.75 2.86 20.65
C GLY A 108 -3.81 1.85 20.01
N GLU A 109 -3.59 0.73 20.70
CA GLU A 109 -2.69 -0.33 20.24
C GLU A 109 -3.26 -1.03 18.99
N PRO A 110 -2.46 -1.18 17.92
CA PRO A 110 -2.88 -1.88 16.72
C PRO A 110 -3.26 -3.33 17.00
N VAL A 111 -4.31 -3.81 16.32
CA VAL A 111 -4.64 -5.23 16.31
C VAL A 111 -3.84 -5.91 15.20
N HIS A 112 -2.90 -6.77 15.59
CA HIS A 112 -2.09 -7.53 14.66
C HIS A 112 -2.84 -8.76 14.12
N ASN A 113 -2.65 -9.03 12.82
CA ASN A 113 -2.95 -10.30 12.20
C ASN A 113 -1.71 -11.20 12.31
N ASP A 114 -1.87 -12.48 12.61
CA ASP A 114 -0.77 -13.44 12.78
C ASP A 114 -0.17 -13.87 11.42
N SER A 115 0.36 -12.88 10.71
CA SER A 115 0.96 -13.03 9.39
C SER A 115 2.02 -11.95 9.18
N MET A 116 3.24 -12.37 8.86
CA MET A 116 4.27 -11.51 8.29
C MET A 116 4.50 -11.88 6.84
N GLU A 117 4.31 -10.91 5.97
CA GLU A 117 4.33 -11.16 4.55
C GLU A 117 5.76 -11.16 4.02
N SER A 118 6.07 -12.06 3.08
CA SER A 118 7.47 -12.27 2.63
C SER A 118 8.10 -11.03 2.02
N TYR A 119 7.29 -10.18 1.37
CA TYR A 119 7.75 -8.90 0.84
C TYR A 119 8.13 -7.89 1.92
N TRP A 120 7.68 -8.03 3.18
CA TRP A 120 8.23 -7.23 4.27
C TRP A 120 9.74 -7.45 4.34
N MET A 121 10.18 -8.70 4.46
CA MET A 121 11.61 -9.02 4.56
C MET A 121 12.38 -8.71 3.27
N ALA A 122 11.76 -8.93 2.11
CA ALA A 122 12.43 -8.72 0.84
C ALA A 122 12.55 -7.24 0.47
N GLN A 123 11.60 -6.37 0.84
CA GLN A 123 11.47 -5.05 0.22
C GLN A 123 11.57 -3.91 1.22
N ILE A 124 10.79 -3.92 2.30
CA ILE A 124 10.65 -2.76 3.20
C ILE A 124 12.00 -2.36 3.84
N PRO A 125 12.70 -3.24 4.59
CA PRO A 125 14.00 -2.91 5.16
C PRO A 125 15.05 -2.58 4.09
N LYS A 126 14.97 -3.20 2.91
CA LYS A 126 15.92 -2.96 1.81
C LYS A 126 15.84 -1.53 1.31
N TYR A 127 14.64 -1.02 1.02
CA TYR A 127 14.49 0.34 0.51
C TYR A 127 14.92 1.38 1.53
N PHE A 128 14.59 1.21 2.82
CA PHE A 128 15.12 2.05 3.88
C PHE A 128 16.64 1.99 3.94
N TYR A 129 17.22 0.78 3.97
CA TYR A 129 18.67 0.60 3.99
C TYR A 129 19.35 1.32 2.82
N LEU A 130 18.81 1.20 1.60
CA LEU A 130 19.38 1.82 0.41
C LEU A 130 19.26 3.35 0.37
N MET A 131 18.23 3.93 0.99
CA MET A 131 18.12 5.40 1.12
C MET A 131 19.16 5.97 2.07
N PHE A 132 19.45 5.27 3.16
CA PHE A 132 20.47 5.67 4.15
C PHE A 132 21.87 5.14 3.84
N SER A 133 22.05 4.50 2.69
CA SER A 133 23.34 4.01 2.19
C SER A 133 23.91 4.94 1.12
N PRO A 134 25.24 4.91 0.90
CA PRO A 134 25.87 5.55 -0.25
C PRO A 134 25.19 5.18 -1.59
N PRO A 135 25.08 6.12 -2.54
CA PRO A 135 24.32 5.94 -3.76
C PRO A 135 24.92 4.93 -4.76
N ASP A 136 26.21 4.63 -4.63
CA ASP A 136 26.91 3.61 -5.41
C ASP A 136 26.51 2.18 -5.03
N ILE A 137 25.92 1.98 -3.84
CA ILE A 137 25.35 0.68 -3.46
C ILE A 137 24.02 0.47 -4.22
N LEU A 138 23.99 -0.56 -5.07
CA LEU A 138 22.86 -0.90 -5.94
C LEU A 138 22.32 0.32 -6.70
N SER A 139 23.22 1.01 -7.41
CA SER A 139 22.86 2.17 -8.23
C SER A 139 21.76 1.81 -9.24
N LEU A 140 20.80 2.73 -9.42
CA LEU A 140 19.76 2.61 -10.44
C LEU A 140 20.30 2.72 -11.88
N ASP A 141 21.55 3.15 -12.05
CA ASP A 141 22.24 3.14 -13.34
C ASP A 141 22.79 1.75 -13.71
N GLU A 142 22.98 0.87 -12.72
CA GLU A 142 23.60 -0.44 -12.90
C GLU A 142 22.62 -1.60 -12.67
N TYR A 143 21.56 -1.36 -11.90
CA TYR A 143 20.60 -2.37 -11.47
C TYR A 143 19.16 -1.96 -11.76
N VAL A 144 18.36 -2.94 -12.16
CA VAL A 144 16.90 -2.84 -12.24
C VAL A 144 16.28 -3.75 -11.19
N PHE A 145 15.29 -3.25 -10.45
CA PHE A 145 14.56 -4.03 -9.47
C PHE A 145 13.33 -4.66 -10.12
N ASN A 146 13.11 -5.96 -9.91
CA ASN A 146 11.84 -6.58 -10.28
C ASN A 146 10.74 -6.23 -9.25
N SER A 147 9.50 -6.65 -9.51
CA SER A 147 8.36 -6.39 -8.62
C SER A 147 8.45 -7.05 -7.23
N GLY A 148 9.42 -7.94 -7.01
CA GLY A 148 9.75 -8.48 -5.68
C GLY A 148 10.87 -7.72 -4.97
N GLY A 149 11.35 -6.61 -5.55
CA GLY A 149 12.48 -5.83 -5.07
C GLY A 149 13.83 -6.51 -5.24
N HIS A 150 13.96 -7.55 -6.09
CA HIS A 150 15.24 -8.20 -6.33
C HIS A 150 16.06 -7.44 -7.39
N PRO A 151 17.32 -7.07 -7.09
CA PRO A 151 18.16 -6.34 -8.04
C PRO A 151 18.70 -7.27 -9.13
N LEU A 152 18.56 -6.84 -10.37
CA LEU A 152 19.08 -7.50 -11.57
C LEU A 152 20.11 -6.57 -12.21
N LYS A 153 21.35 -7.03 -12.34
CA LYS A 153 22.41 -6.25 -12.95
C LYS A 153 22.13 -6.09 -14.44
N LEU A 154 22.24 -4.87 -14.96
CA LEU A 154 22.18 -4.61 -16.38
C LEU A 154 23.35 -5.31 -17.09
N SER A 155 23.05 -5.97 -18.21
CA SER A 155 24.11 -6.51 -19.06
C SER A 155 24.91 -5.36 -19.65
N GLU A 156 26.23 -5.49 -19.67
CA GLU A 156 27.06 -4.58 -20.47
C GLU A 156 26.58 -4.64 -21.92
N HIS A 157 26.16 -3.50 -22.46
CA HIS A 157 25.96 -3.38 -23.89
C HIS A 157 27.32 -3.44 -24.56
N THR A 158 27.78 -4.63 -24.93
CA THR A 158 28.79 -4.74 -25.97
C THR A 158 28.13 -4.21 -27.23
N GLU A 159 28.50 -3.01 -27.66
CA GLU A 159 28.21 -2.54 -29.02
C GLU A 159 28.85 -3.56 -29.98
N ALA A 160 28.08 -4.57 -30.40
CA ALA A 160 28.41 -5.32 -31.59
C ALA A 160 28.32 -4.30 -32.72
N GLY A 161 29.48 -3.78 -33.13
CA GLY A 161 29.62 -2.69 -34.09
C GLY A 161 28.63 -2.86 -35.24
N PHE A 162 27.67 -1.95 -35.32
CA PHE A 162 26.78 -1.87 -36.45
C PHE A 162 27.57 -1.20 -37.59
N GLU A 163 28.24 -2.00 -38.41
CA GLU A 163 28.78 -1.50 -39.68
C GLU A 163 27.61 -1.29 -40.65
N PRO A 164 27.32 -0.05 -41.07
CA PRO A 164 26.31 0.20 -42.09
C PRO A 164 26.83 -0.33 -43.44
N GLN A 165 26.00 -1.12 -44.12
CA GLN A 165 26.24 -1.57 -45.50
C GLN A 165 25.96 -0.47 -46.52
#